data_AF-A0A2N2TF40-F1
#
_entry.id   AF-A0A2N2TF40-F1
#
_cell.length_a   1.000
_cell.length_b   1.000
_cell.length_c   1.000
_cell.angle_alpha   90.00
_cell.angle_beta   90.00
_cell.angle_gamma   90.00
#
_symmetry.space_group_name_H-M   'P 1'
#
loop_
_entity.id
_entity.type
_entity.pdbx_description
1 polymer ?
#
loop_
_entity_poly.entity_id
_entity_poly.type
_entity_poly.pdbx_seq_one_letter_code
_entity_poly.pdbx_strand_id
1 'polypeptide(L)' 'MTQRAYQICTNCVMDTTDSRIVFDADGVCDHCRGFFATILPHWHTDDRGRRELDQIIDRIKLEGRGKDFD' A
#
# COMPACT_ATOMS: atom_id res chain seq x y z
N MET A 1 -5.16 -31.06 8.99
CA MET A 1 -4.62 -29.69 9.13
C MET A 1 -5.41 -29.03 10.24
N THR A 2 -4.75 -28.55 11.29
CA THR A 2 -5.42 -27.87 12.40
C THR A 2 -5.96 -26.54 11.88
N GLN A 3 -7.27 -26.36 11.89
CA GLN A 3 -7.90 -25.14 11.41
C GLN A 3 -7.59 -24.03 12.43
N ARG A 4 -6.93 -22.96 11.98
CA ARG A 4 -6.66 -21.77 12.81
C ARG A 4 -8.01 -21.21 13.29
N ALA A 5 -8.08 -20.79 14.56
CA ALA A 5 -9.27 -20.15 15.10
C ALA A 5 -9.58 -18.87 14.31
N TYR A 6 -10.87 -18.63 14.04
CA TYR A 6 -11.30 -17.44 13.32
C TYR A 6 -10.98 -16.17 14.11
N GLN A 7 -10.40 -15.18 13.44
CA GLN A 7 -10.15 -13.85 14.00
C GLN A 7 -10.20 -12.81 12.88
N ILE A 8 -10.88 -11.69 13.14
CA ILE A 8 -10.93 -10.51 12.27
C ILE A 8 -10.13 -9.37 12.90
N CYS A 9 -9.49 -8.56 12.07
CA CYS A 9 -8.76 -7.37 12.49
C CYS A 9 -9.68 -6.38 13.19
N THR A 10 -9.21 -5.74 14.26
CA THR A 10 -9.97 -4.70 14.98
C THR A 10 -10.05 -3.37 14.22
N ASN A 11 -9.22 -3.19 13.18
CA ASN A 11 -9.12 -1.94 12.40
C ASN A 11 -9.60 -2.06 10.95
N CYS A 12 -9.74 -3.28 10.40
CA CYS A 12 -10.18 -3.48 9.01
C CYS A 12 -10.89 -4.82 8.83
N VAL A 13 -11.33 -5.10 7.59
CA VAL A 13 -12.08 -6.31 7.24
C VAL A 13 -11.22 -7.57 7.06
N MET A 14 -9.89 -7.46 7.19
CA MET A 14 -8.97 -8.60 6.96
C MET A 14 -9.05 -9.59 8.13
N ASP A 15 -9.08 -10.89 7.81
CA ASP A 15 -9.26 -11.96 8.79
C ASP A 15 -8.39 -13.19 8.47
N THR A 16 -8.57 -14.26 9.26
CA THR A 16 -7.82 -15.52 9.13
C THR A 16 -8.07 -16.33 7.85
N THR A 17 -8.93 -15.87 6.93
CA THR A 17 -8.97 -16.44 5.57
C THR A 17 -7.66 -16.21 4.82
N ASP A 18 -6.94 -15.12 5.15
CA ASP A 18 -5.53 -14.97 4.82
C ASP A 18 -4.69 -15.87 5.75
N SER A 19 -4.23 -16.99 5.19
CA SER A 19 -3.43 -17.99 5.92
C SER A 19 -2.15 -17.44 6.57
N ARG A 20 -1.62 -16.31 6.10
CA ARG A 20 -0.37 -15.72 6.60
C ARG A 20 -0.57 -14.48 7.47
N ILE A 21 -1.81 -14.03 7.67
CA ILE A 21 -2.10 -12.81 8.43
C ILE A 21 -1.60 -12.92 9.88
N VAL A 22 -0.98 -11.85 10.37
CA VAL A 22 -0.46 -11.77 11.74
C VAL A 22 -1.08 -10.59 12.47
N PHE A 23 -1.66 -10.86 13.63
CA PHE A 23 -2.25 -9.84 14.51
C PHE A 23 -1.27 -9.49 15.63
N ASP A 24 -1.25 -8.23 16.05
CA ASP A 24 -0.57 -7.80 17.27
C ASP A 24 -1.44 -8.04 18.51
N ALA A 25 -0.97 -7.57 19.68
CA ALA A 25 -1.66 -7.73 20.96
C ALA A 25 -3.02 -7.03 21.01
N ASP A 26 -3.23 -5.98 20.21
CA ASP A 26 -4.47 -5.22 20.11
C ASP A 26 -5.41 -5.78 19.02
N GLY A 27 -5.02 -6.89 18.38
CA GLY A 27 -5.78 -7.55 17.32
C GLY A 27 -5.69 -6.85 15.96
N VAL A 28 -4.70 -5.96 15.75
CA VAL A 28 -4.49 -5.26 14.47
C VAL A 28 -3.60 -6.08 13.55
N CYS A 29 -4.05 -6.31 12.32
CA CYS A 29 -3.32 -7.13 11.34
C CYS A 29 -2.07 -6.45 10.78
N ASP A 30 -1.15 -7.25 10.27
CA ASP A 30 0.10 -6.83 9.62
C ASP A 30 -0.12 -5.94 8.40
N HIS A 31 -1.22 -6.12 7.66
CA HIS A 31 -1.62 -5.21 6.57
C HIS A 31 -1.87 -3.78 7.08
N CYS A 32 -2.64 -3.62 8.16
CA CYS A 32 -2.89 -2.31 8.76
C CYS A 32 -1.62 -1.70 9.34
N ARG A 33 -0.82 -2.51 10.05
CA ARG A 33 0.44 -2.03 10.63
C ARG A 33 1.41 -1.58 9.54
N GLY A 34 1.53 -2.34 8.44
CA GLY A 34 2.33 -1.97 7.27
C GLY A 34 1.81 -0.71 6.59
N PHE A 35 0.49 -0.55 6.49
CA PHE A 35 -0.11 0.68 6.01
C PHE A 35 0.33 1.89 6.84
N PHE A 36 0.16 1.86 8.15
CA PHE A 36 0.49 2.99 9.01
C PHE A 36 1.99 3.26 9.11
N ALA A 37 2.82 2.20 9.16
CA ALA A 37 4.26 2.34 9.33
C ALA A 37 4.97 2.76 8.03
N THR A 38 4.49 2.32 6.87
CA THR A 38 5.24 2.43 5.62
C THR A 38 4.48 3.18 4.54
N ILE A 39 3.19 2.89 4.34
CA ILE A 39 2.44 3.47 3.22
C ILE A 39 2.01 4.90 3.55
N LEU A 40 1.30 5.09 4.66
CA LEU A 40 0.72 6.37 5.06
C LEU A 40 1.75 7.52 5.11
N PRO A 41 2.97 7.36 5.66
CA PRO A 41 3.96 8.44 5.67
C PRO A 41 4.41 8.90 4.28
N HIS A 42 4.31 8.03 3.27
CA HIS A 42 4.75 8.29 1.90
C HIS A 42 3.55 8.49 0.95
N TRP A 43 2.32 8.36 1.43
CA TRP A 43 1.12 8.48 0.60
C TRP A 43 0.68 9.94 0.48
N HIS A 44 1.44 10.72 -0.27
CA HIS A 44 1.12 12.12 -0.56
C HIS A 44 -0.02 12.18 -1.59
N THR A 45 -1.26 12.28 -1.11
CA THR A 45 -2.47 12.40 -1.97
C THR A 45 -2.87 13.84 -2.25
N ASP A 46 -2.14 14.79 -1.66
CA ASP A 46 -2.33 16.22 -1.81
C ASP A 46 -1.53 16.79 -3.02
N ASP A 47 -1.48 18.11 -3.11
CA ASP A 47 -0.75 18.81 -4.17
C ASP A 47 0.74 18.47 -4.22
N ARG A 48 1.35 18.02 -3.12
CA ARG A 48 2.75 17.59 -3.13
C ARG A 48 2.90 16.35 -3.99
N GLY A 49 2.08 15.33 -3.75
CA GLY A 49 2.10 14.11 -4.55
C GLY A 49 1.79 14.37 -6.02
N ARG A 50 0.86 15.30 -6.30
CA ARG A 50 0.58 15.70 -7.67
C ARG A 50 1.80 16.30 -8.36
N ARG A 51 2.50 17.23 -7.70
CA ARG A 51 3.73 17.84 -8.23
C ARG A 51 4.83 16.81 -8.45
N GLU A 52 5.04 15.90 -7.51
CA GLU A 52 6.03 14.81 -7.64
C GLU A 52 5.70 13.90 -8.84
N LEU A 53 4.42 13.57 -9.04
CA LEU A 53 3.96 12.78 -10.19
C LEU A 53 4.16 13.52 -11.52
N ASP A 54 3.77 14.80 -11.59
CA ASP A 54 3.91 15.59 -12.82
C ASP A 54 5.39 15.70 -13.25
N GLN A 55 6.32 15.85 -12.28
CA GLN A 55 7.76 15.83 -12.55
C GLN A 55 8.27 14.49 -13.13
N ILE A 56 7.71 13.37 -12.68
CA ILE A 56 8.03 12.04 -13.22
C ILE A 56 7.49 11.92 -14.65
N ILE A 57 6.24 12.34 -14.88
CA ILE A 57 5.60 12.32 -16.20
C ILE A 57 6.39 13.14 -17.21
N ASP A 58 6.79 14.37 -16.85
CA ASP A 58 7.53 15.25 -17.76
C ASP A 58 8.89 14.67 -18.14
N ARG A 59 9.57 14.01 -17.20
CA ARG A 59 10.82 13.29 -17.46
C ARG A 59 10.62 12.13 -18.42
N ILE A 60 9.60 11.30 -18.18
CA ILE A 60 9.26 10.17 -19.06
C ILE A 60 8.96 10.67 -20.47
N LYS A 61 8.17 11.73 -20.61
CA LYS A 61 7.86 12.34 -21.93
C LYS A 61 9.11 12.83 -22.61
N LEU A 62 9.98 13.54 -21.90
CA LEU A 62 11.24 14.05 -22.47
C LEU A 62 12.14 12.92 -22.96
N GLU A 63 12.29 11.85 -22.16
CA GLU A 63 13.07 10.65 -22.53
C GLU A 63 12.39 9.81 -23.62
N GLY A 64 11.07 9.93 -23.76
CA GLY A 64 10.27 9.30 -24.81
C GLY A 64 10.41 9.96 -26.17
N ARG A 65 10.76 11.26 -26.21
CA ARG A 65 10.73 12.04 -27.44
C ARG A 65 11.53 11.43 -28.58
N GLY A 66 10.87 11.25 -29.73
CA GLY A 66 11.47 10.74 -30.96
C GLY A 66 11.76 9.23 -30.96
N LYS A 67 11.16 8.47 -30.02
CA LYS A 67 11.13 7.00 -30.07
C LYS A 67 9.93 6.49 -30.86
N ASP A 68 9.94 5.21 -31.22
CA ASP A 68 8.94 4.57 -32.09
C ASP A 68 7.48 4.64 -31.58
N PHE A 69 7.28 4.94 -30.29
CA PHE A 69 5.97 5.03 -29.65
C PHE A 69 5.73 6.38 -28.94
N ASP A 70 6.51 7.40 -29.29
CA ASP A 70 6.26 8.79 -28.86
C ASP A 70 4.92 9.31 -29.41
#